data_AF-A0A3E1D954-F1
#
_entry.id   AF-A0A3E1D954-F1
#
_cell.length_a   1.000
_cell.length_b   1.000
_cell.length_c   1.000
_cell.angle_alpha   90.00
_cell.angle_beta   90.00
_cell.angle_gamma   90.00
#
_symmetry.space_group_name_H-M   'P 1'
#
loop_
_entity.id
_entity.type
_entity.pdbx_description
1 polymer ?
#
loop_
_entity_poly.entity_id
_entity_poly.type
_entity_poly.pdbx_seq_one_letter_code
_entity_poly.pdbx_strand_id
1 'polypeptide(L)'
;MNKFNISMITIGLAISFSAVAEESMTKEAYKSEKGRIELEYKSDKDKCQSLADNAKDICKAEAKGKEEVAEAELSAKYKPSKKSSYKARIAKAKADYKIAKEKCDDLSGKPKDVCQKEAKAAMTAAKADAKAQMETAKEN
;
A
#
# COMPACT_ATOMS: atom_id res chain seq x y z
N MET A 1 -5.30 -31.93 42.04
CA MET A 1 -5.84 -31.33 43.27
C MET A 1 -4.77 -30.35 43.74
N ASN A 2 -4.96 -29.03 43.69
CA ASN A 2 -5.99 -28.26 44.40
C ASN A 2 -6.60 -27.15 43.56
N LYS A 3 -7.90 -26.95 43.83
CA LYS A 3 -8.79 -25.94 43.28
C LYS A 3 -8.65 -24.67 44.13
N PHE A 4 -8.42 -23.52 43.52
CA PHE A 4 -8.72 -22.22 44.12
C PHE A 4 -9.80 -21.56 43.27
N ASN A 5 -11.02 -21.62 43.78
CA ASN A 5 -12.13 -20.75 43.40
C ASN A 5 -12.09 -19.50 44.30
N ILE A 6 -12.80 -18.45 43.87
CA ILE A 6 -13.16 -17.20 44.59
C ILE A 6 -12.09 -16.09 44.38
N SER A 7 -12.38 -14.86 43.95
CA SER A 7 -13.64 -14.14 43.77
C SER A 7 -13.49 -13.12 42.63
N MET A 8 -14.54 -12.99 41.83
CA MET A 8 -14.74 -11.87 40.91
C MET A 8 -14.93 -10.59 41.73
N ILE A 9 -13.92 -9.71 41.74
CA ILE A 9 -14.08 -8.32 42.18
C ILE A 9 -14.08 -7.47 40.91
N THR A 10 -15.28 -7.15 40.43
CA THR A 10 -15.52 -6.11 39.44
C THR A 10 -15.21 -4.75 40.05
N ILE A 11 -13.95 -4.31 39.94
CA ILE A 11 -13.61 -2.89 40.02
C ILE A 11 -13.87 -2.32 38.63
N GLY A 12 -15.00 -1.63 38.48
CA GLY A 12 -15.32 -0.85 37.30
C GLY A 12 -14.26 0.24 37.13
N LEU A 13 -13.23 -0.04 36.34
CA LEU A 13 -12.46 1.02 35.71
C LEU A 13 -13.30 1.48 34.51
N ALA A 14 -14.10 2.52 34.74
CA ALA A 14 -14.62 3.33 33.67
C ALA A 14 -13.40 3.87 32.91
N ILE A 15 -12.99 3.14 31.87
CA ILE A 15 -12.14 3.72 30.84
C ILE A 15 -13.07 4.69 30.11
N SER A 16 -13.14 5.91 30.64
CA SER A 16 -13.47 7.05 29.82
C SER A 16 -12.61 6.91 28.57
N PHE A 17 -13.26 6.70 27.42
CA PHE A 17 -12.64 6.85 26.11
C PHE A 17 -12.21 8.33 26.03
N SER A 18 -11.08 8.65 26.65
CA SER A 18 -10.37 9.89 26.42
C SER A 18 -10.03 9.85 24.95
N ALA A 19 -10.57 10.79 24.19
CA ALA A 19 -10.26 11.00 22.78
C ALA A 19 -8.77 10.73 22.57
N VAL A 20 -8.45 9.70 21.78
CA VAL A 20 -7.11 9.60 21.23
C VAL A 20 -6.94 10.90 20.45
N ALA A 21 -6.09 11.80 20.96
CA ALA A 21 -5.63 12.90 20.15
C ALA A 21 -5.01 12.22 18.93
N GLU A 22 -5.60 12.44 17.76
CA GLU A 22 -5.13 11.92 16.48
C GLU A 22 -3.78 12.62 16.23
N GLU A 23 -2.70 12.03 16.76
CA GLU A 23 -1.38 12.63 16.73
C GLU A 23 -0.85 12.52 15.30
N SER A 24 -1.09 13.56 14.51
CA SER A 24 -0.59 13.67 13.15
C SER A 24 0.92 13.45 13.15
N MET A 25 1.42 12.56 12.28
CA MET A 25 2.84 12.22 12.18
C MET A 25 3.72 13.48 12.07
N THR A 26 4.79 13.54 12.88
CA THR A 26 5.72 14.68 12.84
C THR A 26 6.56 14.68 11.56
N LYS A 27 7.11 15.85 11.20
CA LYS A 27 8.02 15.97 10.04
C LYS A 27 9.25 15.06 10.16
N GLU A 28 9.78 14.88 11.37
CA GLU A 28 10.93 14.00 11.60
C GLU A 28 10.56 12.52 11.48
N ALA A 29 9.39 12.12 12.01
CA ALA A 29 8.86 10.78 11.79
C ALA A 29 8.61 10.51 10.29
N TYR A 30 8.07 11.48 9.54
CA TYR A 30 7.90 11.39 8.09
C TYR A 30 9.23 11.16 7.35
N LYS A 31 10.27 11.94 7.65
CA LYS A 31 11.59 11.78 7.02
C LYS A 31 12.21 10.43 7.36
N SER A 32 12.11 10.01 8.62
CA SER A 32 12.63 8.72 9.09
C SER A 32 11.96 7.57 8.35
N GLU A 33 10.62 7.59 8.25
CA GLU A 33 9.86 6.55 7.58
C GLU A 33 10.09 6.56 6.05
N LYS A 34 10.25 7.74 5.44
CA LYS A 34 10.67 7.84 4.03
C LYS A 34 12.04 7.19 3.81
N GLY A 35 13.00 7.47 4.69
CA GLY A 35 14.32 6.83 4.63
C GLY A 35 14.24 5.31 4.78
N ARG A 36 13.34 4.80 5.64
CA ARG A 36 13.07 3.36 5.77
C ARG A 36 12.54 2.76 4.46
N ILE A 37 11.60 3.43 3.79
CA ILE A 37 11.05 3.01 2.48
C ILE A 37 12.14 2.97 1.41
N GLU A 38 13.00 3.98 1.34
CA GLU A 38 14.11 4.04 0.38
C GLU A 38 15.13 2.89 0.60
N LEU A 39 15.45 2.58 1.86
CA LEU A 39 16.31 1.46 2.22
C LEU A 39 15.68 0.11 1.88
N GLU A 40 14.38 -0.04 2.12
CA GLU A 40 13.62 -1.24 1.79
C GLU A 40 13.58 -1.46 0.27
N TYR A 41 13.32 -0.40 -0.51
CA TYR A 41 13.40 -0.46 -1.98
C TYR A 41 14.78 -0.89 -2.46
N LYS A 42 15.86 -0.31 -1.90
CA LYS A 42 17.23 -0.70 -2.24
C LYS A 42 17.46 -2.19 -1.95
N SER A 43 17.07 -2.65 -0.76
CA SER A 43 17.20 -4.06 -0.38
C SER A 43 16.41 -4.98 -1.31
N ASP A 44 15.17 -4.63 -1.63
CA ASP A 44 14.32 -5.43 -2.51
C ASP A 44 14.87 -5.47 -3.94
N LYS A 45 15.37 -4.35 -4.46
CA LYS A 45 16.05 -4.29 -5.76
C LYS A 45 17.34 -5.13 -5.78
N ASP A 46 18.10 -5.13 -4.69
CA ASP A 46 19.32 -5.94 -4.58
C ASP A 46 19.00 -7.44 -4.61
N LYS A 47 17.91 -7.88 -3.96
CA LYS A 47 17.42 -9.27 -4.06
C LYS A 47 17.11 -9.67 -5.50
N CYS A 48 16.54 -8.74 -6.29
CA CYS A 48 16.26 -8.99 -7.71
C CYS A 48 17.51 -9.21 -8.57
N GLN A 49 18.71 -8.83 -8.11
CA GLN A 49 19.93 -9.01 -8.91
C GLN A 49 20.24 -10.47 -9.23
N SER A 50 19.84 -11.38 -8.33
CA SER A 50 19.99 -12.83 -8.47
C SER A 50 19.08 -13.46 -9.54
N LEU A 51 18.08 -12.71 -10.03
CA LEU A 51 17.12 -13.17 -11.03
C LEU A 51 17.57 -12.79 -12.45
N ALA A 52 17.07 -13.53 -13.42
CA ALA A 52 17.30 -13.34 -14.86
C ALA A 52 15.98 -13.06 -15.60
N ASP A 53 16.12 -12.47 -16.80
CA ASP A 53 15.04 -12.24 -17.76
C ASP A 53 13.79 -11.61 -17.14
N ASN A 54 12.59 -12.03 -17.55
CA ASN A 54 11.34 -11.43 -17.10
C ASN A 54 11.12 -11.58 -15.59
N ALA A 55 11.63 -12.64 -14.96
CA ALA A 55 11.56 -12.79 -13.50
C ALA A 55 12.29 -11.63 -12.79
N LYS A 56 13.42 -11.17 -13.35
CA LYS A 56 14.14 -10.00 -12.85
C LYS A 56 13.33 -8.73 -12.99
N ASP A 57 12.64 -8.55 -14.11
CA ASP A 57 11.89 -7.32 -14.40
C ASP A 57 10.58 -7.25 -13.61
N ILE A 58 9.88 -8.37 -13.44
CA ILE A 58 8.77 -8.50 -12.49
C ILE A 58 9.23 -8.11 -11.08
N CYS A 59 10.35 -8.68 -10.59
CA CYS A 59 10.85 -8.37 -9.26
C CYS A 59 11.17 -6.87 -9.09
N LYS A 60 11.81 -6.23 -10.07
CA LYS A 60 12.07 -4.79 -10.03
C LYS A 60 10.78 -3.97 -10.06
N ALA A 61 9.79 -4.39 -10.85
CA ALA A 61 8.48 -3.74 -10.92
C ALA A 61 7.74 -3.85 -9.58
N GLU A 62 7.82 -4.99 -8.91
CA GLU A 62 7.27 -5.20 -7.56
C GLU A 62 7.98 -4.32 -6.53
N ALA A 63 9.31 -4.31 -6.50
CA ALA A 63 10.09 -3.48 -5.58
C ALA A 63 9.77 -1.98 -5.76
N LYS A 64 9.78 -1.50 -7.01
CA LYS A 64 9.45 -0.11 -7.33
C LYS A 64 7.99 0.22 -7.06
N GLY A 65 7.08 -0.71 -7.34
CA GLY A 65 5.66 -0.53 -7.05
C GLY A 65 5.40 -0.40 -5.55
N LYS A 66 6.06 -1.21 -4.74
CA LYS A 66 6.01 -1.16 -3.28
C LYS A 66 6.54 0.17 -2.74
N GLU A 67 7.66 0.66 -3.26
CA GLU A 67 8.20 1.99 -2.93
C GLU A 67 7.19 3.11 -3.23
N GLU A 68 6.71 3.18 -4.49
CA GLU A 68 5.78 4.23 -4.94
C GLU A 68 4.47 4.24 -4.12
N VAL A 69 3.96 3.05 -3.77
CA VAL A 69 2.77 2.91 -2.93
C VAL A 69 3.04 3.36 -1.50
N ALA A 70 4.11 2.87 -0.89
CA ALA A 70 4.47 3.20 0.49
C ALA A 70 4.73 4.71 0.65
N GLU A 71 5.39 5.36 -0.30
CA GLU A 71 5.60 6.82 -0.26
C GLU A 71 4.28 7.59 -0.38
N ALA A 72 3.36 7.14 -1.23
CA ALA A 72 2.06 7.78 -1.41
C ALA A 72 1.17 7.60 -0.18
N GLU A 73 1.19 6.42 0.44
CA GLU A 73 0.51 6.14 1.70
C GLU A 73 1.10 6.92 2.86
N LEU A 74 2.43 7.01 2.94
CA LEU A 74 3.15 7.82 3.92
C LEU A 74 2.77 9.30 3.78
N SER A 75 2.71 9.80 2.55
CA SER A 75 2.25 11.16 2.26
C SER A 75 0.80 11.38 2.69
N ALA A 76 -0.07 10.38 2.50
CA ALA A 76 -1.45 10.44 2.94
C ALA A 76 -1.58 10.41 4.47
N LYS A 77 -0.72 9.68 5.18
CA LYS A 77 -0.64 9.69 6.64
C LYS A 77 -0.09 11.02 7.19
N TYR A 78 0.91 11.60 6.52
CA TYR A 78 1.52 12.87 6.94
C TYR A 78 0.59 14.06 6.73
N LYS A 79 -0.10 14.09 5.59
CA LYS A 79 -1.05 15.15 5.23
C LYS A 79 -2.35 14.53 4.71
N PRO A 80 -3.23 14.09 5.62
CA PRO A 80 -4.51 13.48 5.25
C PRO A 80 -5.37 14.45 4.44
N SER A 81 -5.90 13.97 3.32
CA SER A 81 -6.86 14.68 2.47
C SER A 81 -7.44 13.70 1.44
N LYS A 82 -8.61 14.02 0.89
CA LYS A 82 -9.20 13.27 -0.24
C LYS A 82 -8.19 13.08 -1.38
N LYS A 83 -7.42 14.14 -1.68
CA LYS A 83 -6.41 14.15 -2.75
C LYS A 83 -5.21 13.25 -2.44
N SER A 84 -4.73 13.20 -1.19
CA SER A 84 -3.61 12.33 -0.81
C SER A 84 -4.03 10.86 -0.74
N SER A 85 -5.23 10.55 -0.23
CA SER A 85 -5.82 9.21 -0.33
C SER A 85 -6.04 8.77 -1.78
N TYR A 86 -6.55 9.66 -2.64
CA TYR A 86 -6.67 9.40 -4.08
C TYR A 86 -5.30 9.07 -4.70
N LYS A 87 -4.27 9.87 -4.41
CA LYS A 87 -2.91 9.61 -4.92
C LYS A 87 -2.38 8.24 -4.49
N ALA A 88 -2.59 7.82 -3.25
CA ALA A 88 -2.21 6.49 -2.78
C ALA A 88 -2.90 5.38 -3.57
N ARG A 89 -4.22 5.49 -3.80
CA ARG A 89 -4.97 4.53 -4.63
C ARG A 89 -4.48 4.51 -6.08
N ILE A 90 -4.15 5.67 -6.65
CA ILE A 90 -3.58 5.78 -8.00
C ILE A 90 -2.17 5.16 -8.08
N ALA A 91 -1.33 5.35 -7.06
CA ALA A 91 -0.02 4.72 -6.98
C ALA A 91 -0.18 3.19 -6.98
N LYS A 92 -1.10 2.66 -6.18
CA LYS A 92 -1.42 1.23 -6.16
C LYS A 92 -1.88 0.70 -7.51
N ALA A 93 -2.84 1.37 -8.16
CA ALA A 93 -3.31 0.98 -9.49
C ALA A 93 -2.20 0.99 -10.55
N LYS A 94 -1.26 1.93 -10.46
CA LYS A 94 -0.08 1.99 -11.35
C LYS A 94 0.92 0.87 -11.07
N ALA A 95 1.19 0.58 -9.79
CA ALA A 95 2.07 -0.51 -9.39
C ALA A 95 1.51 -1.86 -9.87
N ASP A 96 0.25 -2.13 -9.56
CA ASP A 96 -0.44 -3.36 -9.97
C ASP A 96 -0.43 -3.52 -11.50
N TYR A 97 -0.68 -2.44 -12.26
CA TYR A 97 -0.59 -2.45 -13.73
C TYR A 97 0.81 -2.74 -14.27
N LYS A 98 1.86 -2.13 -13.68
CA LYS A 98 3.25 -2.38 -14.12
C LYS A 98 3.60 -3.85 -13.91
N ILE A 99 3.31 -4.40 -12.73
CA ILE A 99 3.56 -5.81 -12.41
C ILE A 99 2.78 -6.72 -13.36
N ALA A 100 1.50 -6.44 -13.60
CA ALA A 100 0.67 -7.21 -14.53
C ALA A 100 1.23 -7.16 -15.95
N LYS A 101 1.73 -6.00 -16.40
CA LYS A 101 2.33 -5.86 -17.73
C LYS A 101 3.58 -6.72 -17.88
N GLU A 102 4.50 -6.70 -16.91
CA GLU A 102 5.68 -7.58 -16.95
C GLU A 102 5.27 -9.06 -16.92
N LYS A 103 4.26 -9.44 -16.11
CA LYS A 103 3.72 -10.81 -16.12
C LYS A 103 3.12 -11.21 -17.47
N CYS A 104 2.47 -10.29 -18.17
CA CYS A 104 1.97 -10.54 -19.53
C CYS A 104 3.10 -10.71 -20.55
N ASP A 105 4.31 -10.20 -20.26
CA ASP A 105 5.42 -10.26 -21.20
C ASP A 105 6.01 -11.68 -21.34
N ASP A 106 5.72 -12.60 -20.42
CA ASP A 106 5.98 -14.06 -20.56
C ASP A 106 5.11 -14.74 -21.62
N LEU A 107 4.00 -14.12 -22.01
CA LEU A 107 3.08 -14.67 -23.00
C LEU A 107 3.51 -14.26 -24.42
N SER A 108 2.92 -14.90 -25.42
CA SER A 108 3.12 -14.55 -26.82
C SER A 108 1.81 -14.59 -27.61
N GLY A 109 1.77 -13.90 -28.75
CA GLY A 109 0.60 -13.87 -29.65
C GLY A 109 -0.68 -13.35 -28.99
N LYS A 110 -1.83 -13.91 -29.38
CA LYS A 110 -3.15 -13.50 -28.87
C LYS A 110 -3.26 -13.54 -27.33
N PRO A 111 -2.75 -14.55 -26.61
CA PRO A 111 -2.73 -14.54 -25.15
C PRO A 111 -2.08 -13.29 -24.53
N LYS A 112 -0.94 -12.84 -25.09
CA LYS A 112 -0.28 -11.61 -24.63
C LYS A 112 -1.16 -10.38 -24.84
N ASP A 113 -1.74 -10.24 -26.03
CA ASP A 113 -2.61 -9.11 -26.36
C ASP A 113 -3.82 -9.02 -25.43
N VAL A 114 -4.43 -10.17 -25.12
CA VAL A 114 -5.56 -10.25 -24.18
C VAL A 114 -5.11 -9.86 -22.78
N CYS A 115 -4.02 -10.44 -22.28
CA CYS A 115 -3.46 -10.12 -20.96
C CYS A 115 -3.17 -8.62 -20.81
N GLN A 116 -2.54 -7.99 -21.81
CA GLN A 116 -2.24 -6.55 -21.77
C GLN A 116 -3.52 -5.69 -21.76
N LYS A 117 -4.55 -6.09 -22.51
CA LYS A 117 -5.86 -5.41 -22.49
C LYS A 117 -6.53 -5.52 -21.13
N GLU A 118 -6.51 -6.71 -20.53
CA GLU A 118 -7.06 -6.95 -19.19
C GLU A 118 -6.33 -6.13 -18.12
N ALA A 119 -4.99 -6.11 -18.15
CA ALA A 119 -4.19 -5.28 -17.24
C ALA A 119 -4.55 -3.79 -17.36
N LYS A 120 -4.71 -3.29 -18.59
CA LYS A 120 -5.11 -1.90 -18.85
C LYS A 120 -6.56 -1.61 -18.39
N ALA A 121 -7.47 -2.56 -18.59
CA ALA A 121 -8.84 -2.46 -18.13
C ALA A 121 -8.90 -2.40 -16.59
N ALA A 122 -8.17 -3.29 -15.90
CA ALA A 122 -8.06 -3.29 -14.45
C ALA A 122 -7.50 -1.97 -13.91
N MET A 123 -6.45 -1.42 -14.54
CA MET A 123 -5.91 -0.11 -14.18
C MET A 123 -6.96 1.01 -14.34
N THR A 124 -7.74 0.96 -15.43
CA THR A 124 -8.77 1.96 -15.72
C THR A 124 -9.89 1.88 -14.70
N ALA A 125 -10.36 0.68 -14.37
CA ALA A 125 -11.36 0.44 -13.33
C ALA A 125 -10.87 0.94 -11.97
N ALA A 126 -9.66 0.55 -11.54
CA ALA A 126 -9.09 0.99 -10.26
C ALA A 126 -8.94 2.53 -10.16
N LYS A 127 -8.62 3.21 -11.27
CA LYS A 127 -8.59 4.68 -11.31
C LYS A 127 -9.98 5.29 -11.19
N ALA A 128 -10.98 4.71 -11.86
CA ALA A 128 -12.37 5.16 -11.76
C ALA A 128 -12.89 4.98 -10.33
N ASP A 129 -12.63 3.83 -9.70
CA ASP A 129 -13.00 3.56 -8.31
C ASP A 129 -12.29 4.52 -7.34
N ALA A 130 -11.00 4.77 -7.54
CA ALA A 130 -10.26 5.75 -6.74
C ALA A 130 -10.88 7.15 -6.85
N LYS A 131 -11.31 7.55 -8.06
CA LYS A 131 -11.98 8.83 -8.29
C LYS A 131 -13.35 8.87 -7.60
N ALA A 132 -14.17 7.84 -7.78
CA ALA A 132 -15.47 7.74 -7.12
C ALA A 132 -15.34 7.84 -5.60
N GLN A 133 -14.39 7.11 -5.01
CA GLN A 133 -14.13 7.15 -3.57
C GLN A 133 -13.65 8.52 -3.09
N MET A 134 -12.85 9.23 -3.90
CA MET A 134 -12.42 10.60 -3.60
C MET A 134 -13.62 11.55 -3.57
N GLU A 135 -14.56 11.41 -4.51
CA GLU A 135 -15.76 12.25 -4.62
C GLU A 135 -16.78 11.96 -3.50
N THR A 136 -16.92 10.69 -3.09
CA THR A 136 -17.87 10.28 -2.04
C THR A 136 -17.33 10.44 -0.61
N ALA A 137 -16.01 10.57 -0.43
CA ALA A 137 -15.43 10.79 0.89
C ALA A 137 -15.96 12.11 1.48
N LYS A 138 -16.35 12.11 2.76
CA LYS A 138 -16.61 13.35 3.50
C LYS A 138 -15.28 14.06 3.77
N GLU A 139 -15.30 15.38 3.90
CA GLU A 139 -14.11 16.12 4.34
C GLU A 139 -13.85 15.77 5.81
N ASN A 140 -12.60 15.44 6.13
CA ASN A 140 -12.12 15.33 7.50
C ASN A 140 -11.79 16.72 8.01
#